data_AF-A0AAI8VSB8-F1
#
_entry.id   AF-A0AAI8VSB8-F1
#
_cell.length_a   1.000
_cell.length_b   1.000
_cell.length_c   1.000
_cell.angle_alpha   90.00
_cell.angle_beta   90.00
_cell.angle_gamma   90.00
#
_symmetry.space_group_name_H-M   'P 1'
#
loop_
_entity.id
_entity.type
_entity.pdbx_description
1 polymer ?
#
loop_
_entity_poly.entity_id
_entity_poly.type
_entity_poly.pdbx_seq_one_letter_code
_entity_poly.pdbx_strand_id
1 'polypeptide(L)'
;MQQWRRPTPPPRIVELAAQISASVAELQERLSAQGVPSPTFDEDSPPFFPDGVSRLRTELLDATAELNEVLTEPLMLIFKFSAISNLISIDTICRFGILDIIPAGGKISFAEVVEKTGLSKAEVRRLLRHAMAMRILNEPEPEMVAHTKVSKFMSIPYIQDWVKFEGKDTWPACTKVVDALEKWPASEEVNETGFYFANNGQSVFEALGADHTRAMRFAGGMKSLDHVPGCGDKEVSKAYDWASLGNAYIVNVGGSRGSVVMDLAKHFGKLNSLSKTGQ
;
A
#
# COMPACT_ATOMS: atom_id res chain seq x y z
N MET A 1 -2.54 -56.43 -25.18
CA MET A 1 -1.64 -55.30 -24.83
C MET A 1 -2.44 -54.30 -24.01
N GLN A 2 -2.29 -54.30 -22.69
CA GLN A 2 -2.90 -53.30 -21.81
C GLN A 2 -2.05 -52.02 -21.84
N GLN A 3 -2.61 -50.92 -22.33
CA GLN A 3 -1.96 -49.61 -22.26
C GLN A 3 -1.98 -49.13 -20.80
N TRP A 4 -0.80 -49.06 -20.20
CA TRP A 4 -0.55 -48.39 -18.93
C TRP A 4 -0.82 -46.89 -19.09
N ARG A 5 -2.03 -46.44 -18.76
CA ARG A 5 -2.33 -45.00 -18.66
C ARG A 5 -1.69 -44.47 -17.39
N ARG A 6 -0.75 -43.53 -17.52
CA ARG A 6 -0.26 -42.75 -16.37
C ARG A 6 -1.45 -42.04 -15.72
N PRO A 7 -1.51 -41.93 -14.37
CA PRO A 7 -2.55 -41.14 -13.72
C PRO A 7 -2.48 -39.71 -14.25
N THR A 8 -3.61 -39.18 -14.71
CA THR A 8 -3.72 -37.77 -15.05
C THR A 8 -3.54 -36.98 -13.75
N PRO A 9 -2.66 -35.95 -13.72
CA PRO A 9 -2.59 -35.08 -12.55
C PRO A 9 -3.96 -34.45 -12.27
N PRO A 10 -4.27 -34.14 -11.00
CA PRO A 10 -5.52 -33.45 -10.66
C PRO A 10 -5.63 -32.12 -11.42
N PRO A 11 -6.85 -31.66 -11.76
CA PRO A 11 -7.02 -30.34 -12.36
C PRO A 11 -6.45 -29.24 -11.47
N ARG A 12 -5.87 -28.19 -12.06
CA ARG A 12 -5.22 -27.10 -11.33
C ARG A 12 -6.10 -26.46 -10.26
N ILE A 13 -7.38 -26.27 -10.52
CA ILE A 13 -8.34 -25.72 -9.55
C ILE A 13 -8.49 -26.60 -8.29
N VAL A 14 -8.36 -27.92 -8.44
CA VAL A 14 -8.42 -28.89 -7.33
C VAL A 14 -7.12 -28.85 -6.53
N GLU A 15 -5.98 -28.73 -7.21
CA GLU A 15 -4.67 -28.55 -6.56
C GLU A 15 -4.64 -27.26 -5.73
N LEU A 16 -5.09 -26.15 -6.30
CA LEU A 16 -5.17 -24.85 -5.62
C LEU A 16 -6.08 -24.91 -4.39
N ALA A 17 -7.26 -25.54 -4.50
CA ALA A 17 -8.15 -25.71 -3.36
C ALA A 17 -7.51 -26.53 -2.22
N ALA A 18 -6.82 -27.62 -2.55
CA ALA A 18 -6.10 -28.43 -1.57
C ALA A 18 -4.94 -27.66 -0.91
N GLN A 19 -4.17 -26.92 -1.72
CA GLN A 19 -3.08 -26.06 -1.24
C GLN A 19 -3.59 -24.96 -0.31
N ILE A 20 -4.68 -24.27 -0.67
CA ILE A 20 -5.30 -23.24 0.16
C ILE A 20 -5.73 -23.84 1.50
N SER A 21 -6.42 -24.98 1.49
CA SER A 21 -6.90 -25.62 2.72
C SER A 21 -5.74 -26.02 3.65
N ALA A 22 -4.69 -26.65 3.11
CA ALA A 22 -3.51 -27.02 3.88
C ALA A 22 -2.77 -25.79 4.44
N SER A 23 -2.60 -24.75 3.61
CA SER A 23 -1.86 -23.53 3.99
C SER A 23 -2.61 -22.73 5.05
N VAL A 24 -3.94 -22.65 4.98
CA VAL A 24 -4.77 -21.98 6.00
C VAL A 24 -4.68 -22.74 7.33
N ALA A 25 -4.73 -24.07 7.31
CA ALA A 25 -4.61 -24.87 8.53
C ALA A 25 -3.25 -24.65 9.21
N GLU A 26 -2.15 -24.71 8.45
CA GLU A 26 -0.80 -24.45 8.97
C GLU A 26 -0.67 -23.00 9.48
N LEU A 27 -1.24 -22.02 8.76
CA LEU A 27 -1.17 -20.62 9.17
C LEU A 27 -1.90 -20.41 10.50
N GLN A 28 -3.10 -20.98 10.63
CA GLN A 28 -3.88 -20.89 11.86
C GLN A 28 -3.15 -21.55 13.04
N GLU A 29 -2.53 -22.71 12.84
CA GLU A 29 -1.72 -23.39 13.87
C GLU A 29 -0.57 -22.49 14.33
N ARG A 30 0.19 -21.90 13.39
CA ARG A 30 1.32 -21.00 13.70
C ARG A 30 0.87 -19.74 14.42
N LEU A 31 -0.26 -19.15 14.05
CA LEU A 31 -0.81 -17.98 14.73
C LEU A 31 -1.23 -18.32 16.17
N SER A 32 -1.95 -19.43 16.34
CA SER A 32 -2.36 -19.91 17.67
C SER A 32 -1.17 -20.23 18.56
N ALA A 33 -0.13 -20.87 18.04
CA ALA A 33 1.10 -21.17 18.78
C ALA A 33 1.83 -19.90 19.26
N GLN A 34 1.68 -18.78 18.55
CA GLN A 34 2.25 -17.48 18.91
C GLN A 34 1.28 -16.59 19.71
N GLY A 35 0.07 -17.07 20.05
CA GLY A 35 -0.95 -16.28 20.74
C GLY A 35 -1.51 -15.12 19.91
N VAL A 36 -1.37 -15.16 18.59
CA VAL A 36 -1.87 -14.14 17.67
C VAL A 36 -3.30 -14.51 17.24
N PRO A 37 -4.28 -13.59 17.33
CA PRO A 37 -5.64 -13.87 16.90
C PRO A 37 -5.71 -14.10 15.38
N SER A 38 -6.73 -14.84 14.94
CA SER A 38 -7.01 -15.03 13.52
C SER A 38 -7.28 -13.68 12.84
N PRO A 39 -6.78 -13.45 11.62
CA PRO A 39 -6.94 -12.17 10.94
C PRO A 39 -8.39 -11.95 10.51
N THR A 40 -8.93 -10.76 10.78
CA THR A 40 -10.26 -10.32 10.31
C THR A 40 -10.16 -8.96 9.62
N PHE A 41 -11.28 -8.35 9.23
CA PHE A 41 -11.33 -6.95 8.80
C PHE A 41 -11.66 -5.99 9.95
N ASP A 42 -11.90 -6.49 11.15
CA ASP A 42 -12.30 -5.65 12.29
C ASP A 42 -11.20 -4.65 12.64
N GLU A 43 -11.59 -3.51 13.20
CA GLU A 43 -10.69 -2.39 13.49
C GLU A 43 -9.53 -2.76 14.45
N ASP A 44 -9.74 -3.74 15.31
CA ASP A 44 -8.78 -4.24 16.30
C ASP A 44 -7.95 -5.43 15.81
N SER A 45 -8.23 -5.97 14.62
CA SER A 45 -7.39 -7.01 14.01
C SER A 45 -5.97 -6.49 13.83
N PRO A 46 -4.94 -7.28 14.19
CA PRO A 46 -3.55 -6.90 13.98
C PRO A 46 -3.29 -6.51 12.51
N PRO A 47 -2.62 -5.36 12.26
CA PRO A 47 -2.34 -4.90 10.89
C PRO A 47 -1.24 -5.71 10.21
N PHE A 48 -0.39 -6.39 11.00
CA PHE A 48 0.75 -7.17 10.51
C PHE A 48 0.71 -8.59 11.06
N PHE A 49 1.22 -9.51 10.25
CA PHE A 49 1.47 -10.88 10.66
C PHE A 49 2.81 -10.96 11.42
N PRO A 50 2.96 -11.93 12.35
CA PRO A 50 4.22 -12.14 13.03
C PRO A 50 5.32 -12.65 12.09
N ASP A 51 6.55 -12.72 12.58
CA ASP A 51 7.67 -13.30 11.85
C ASP A 51 7.47 -14.81 11.60
N GLY A 52 8.14 -15.34 10.58
CA GLY A 52 8.14 -16.78 10.28
C GLY A 52 6.91 -17.33 9.57
N VAL A 53 5.94 -16.49 9.20
CA VAL A 53 4.76 -16.88 8.38
C VAL A 53 4.72 -16.23 6.98
N SER A 54 5.74 -15.44 6.62
CA SER A 54 5.76 -14.67 5.36
C SER A 54 5.65 -15.56 4.12
N ARG A 55 6.45 -16.64 4.03
CA ARG A 55 6.41 -17.59 2.91
C ARG A 55 5.02 -18.21 2.75
N LEU A 56 4.46 -18.71 3.85
CA LEU A 56 3.14 -19.35 3.87
C LEU A 56 2.04 -18.37 3.44
N ARG A 57 2.13 -17.11 3.89
CA ARG A 57 1.21 -16.04 3.50
C ARG A 57 1.31 -15.76 1.99
N THR A 58 2.51 -15.65 1.44
CA THR A 58 2.71 -15.42 0.00
C THR A 58 2.12 -16.58 -0.82
N GLU A 59 2.45 -17.82 -0.47
CA GLU A 59 1.93 -19.01 -1.16
C GLU A 59 0.39 -19.09 -1.12
N LEU A 60 -0.20 -18.74 0.02
CA LEU A 60 -1.66 -18.69 0.18
C LEU A 60 -2.28 -17.58 -0.68
N LEU A 61 -1.70 -16.37 -0.66
CA LEU A 61 -2.19 -15.24 -1.46
C LEU A 61 -2.13 -15.57 -2.95
N ASP A 62 -1.01 -16.10 -3.43
CA ASP A 62 -0.82 -16.50 -4.83
C ASP A 62 -1.85 -17.56 -5.25
N ALA A 63 -2.05 -18.60 -4.44
CA ALA A 63 -3.02 -19.64 -4.73
C ALA A 63 -4.47 -19.11 -4.76
N THR A 64 -4.83 -18.21 -3.84
CA THR A 64 -6.16 -17.59 -3.83
C THR A 64 -6.39 -16.64 -5.01
N ALA A 65 -5.35 -15.91 -5.43
CA ALA A 65 -5.40 -15.05 -6.60
C ALA A 65 -5.56 -15.88 -7.87
N GLU A 66 -4.72 -16.90 -8.06
CA GLU A 66 -4.78 -17.77 -9.24
C GLU A 66 -6.15 -18.47 -9.35
N LEU A 67 -6.67 -19.01 -8.24
CA LEU A 67 -7.98 -19.65 -8.22
C LEU A 67 -9.11 -18.66 -8.55
N ASN A 68 -9.04 -17.44 -8.04
CA ASN A 68 -10.02 -16.40 -8.35
C ASN A 68 -9.99 -16.03 -9.84
N GLU A 69 -8.79 -15.87 -10.40
CA GLU A 69 -8.59 -15.41 -11.79
C GLU A 69 -8.96 -16.48 -12.80
N VAL A 70 -8.60 -17.74 -12.57
CA VAL A 70 -8.93 -18.85 -13.48
C VAL A 70 -10.43 -19.15 -13.55
N LEU A 71 -11.18 -18.80 -12.50
CA LEU A 71 -12.64 -18.93 -12.44
C LEU A 71 -13.38 -17.68 -12.90
N THR A 72 -12.69 -16.57 -13.14
CA THR A 72 -13.31 -15.32 -13.58
C THR A 72 -13.41 -15.28 -15.09
N GLU A 73 -14.60 -15.00 -15.61
CA GLU A 73 -14.82 -14.84 -17.05
C GLU A 73 -13.89 -13.78 -17.65
N PRO A 74 -13.34 -13.97 -18.88
CA PRO A 74 -12.29 -13.11 -19.42
C PRO A 74 -12.61 -11.61 -19.40
N LEU A 75 -13.83 -11.22 -19.77
CA LEU A 75 -14.24 -9.81 -19.74
C LEU A 75 -14.28 -9.25 -18.32
N MET A 76 -14.76 -10.04 -17.35
CA MET A 76 -14.80 -9.62 -15.95
C MET A 76 -13.39 -9.49 -15.37
N LEU A 77 -12.46 -10.32 -15.82
CA LEU A 77 -11.05 -10.23 -15.44
C LEU A 77 -10.41 -8.93 -15.96
N ILE A 78 -10.69 -8.56 -17.23
CA ILE A 78 -10.25 -7.28 -17.79
C ILE A 78 -10.81 -6.10 -16.98
N PHE A 79 -12.11 -6.14 -16.63
CA PHE A 79 -12.74 -5.10 -15.83
C PHE A 79 -12.12 -5.00 -14.42
N LYS A 80 -11.81 -6.13 -13.78
CA LYS A 80 -11.11 -6.16 -12.47
C LYS A 80 -9.80 -5.38 -12.51
N PHE A 81 -8.96 -5.61 -13.52
CA PHE A 81 -7.66 -4.95 -13.65
C PHE A 81 -7.73 -3.51 -14.19
N SER A 82 -8.84 -3.13 -14.83
CA SER A 82 -9.04 -1.79 -15.41
C SER A 82 -9.84 -0.84 -14.50
N ALA A 83 -10.04 -1.22 -13.23
CA ALA A 83 -10.95 -0.54 -12.30
C ALA A 83 -10.39 0.79 -11.74
N ILE A 84 -10.24 1.80 -12.60
CA ILE A 84 -9.80 3.16 -12.24
C ILE A 84 -10.71 3.84 -11.20
N SER A 85 -11.97 3.38 -11.08
CA SER A 85 -12.93 3.90 -10.12
C SER A 85 -12.53 3.66 -8.66
N ASN A 86 -11.69 2.67 -8.38
CA ASN A 86 -11.28 2.32 -7.02
C ASN A 86 -10.56 3.49 -6.33
N LEU A 87 -9.68 4.17 -7.07
CA LEU A 87 -8.93 5.29 -6.53
C LEU A 87 -9.83 6.48 -6.20
N ILE A 88 -10.95 6.67 -6.89
CA ILE A 88 -11.91 7.76 -6.61
C ILE A 88 -12.41 7.68 -5.17
N SER A 89 -12.81 6.50 -4.69
CA SER A 89 -13.29 6.33 -3.33
C SER A 89 -12.17 6.48 -2.29
N ILE A 90 -11.01 5.87 -2.54
CA ILE A 90 -9.82 5.96 -1.68
C ILE A 90 -9.38 7.42 -1.50
N ASP A 91 -9.34 8.15 -2.60
CA ASP A 91 -8.96 9.55 -2.65
C ASP A 91 -10.00 10.45 -1.97
N THR A 92 -11.29 10.21 -2.24
CA THR A 92 -12.39 10.95 -1.60
C THR A 92 -12.31 10.84 -0.08
N ILE A 93 -12.24 9.62 0.48
CA ILE A 93 -12.27 9.46 1.94
C ILE A 93 -11.09 10.16 2.63
N CYS A 94 -9.94 10.25 1.97
CA CYS A 94 -8.76 10.95 2.49
C CYS A 94 -8.82 12.47 2.26
N ARG A 95 -9.28 12.93 1.09
CA ARG A 95 -9.35 14.38 0.75
C ARG A 95 -10.41 15.11 1.56
N PHE A 96 -11.53 14.46 1.85
CA PHE A 96 -12.62 15.04 2.62
C PHE A 96 -12.50 14.79 4.13
N GLY A 97 -11.38 14.22 4.61
CA GLY A 97 -11.14 13.98 6.04
C GLY A 97 -12.14 13.00 6.67
N ILE A 98 -12.72 12.09 5.88
CA ILE A 98 -13.75 11.15 6.36
C ILE A 98 -13.16 10.18 7.39
N LEU A 99 -11.91 9.77 7.19
CA LEU A 99 -11.22 8.89 8.13
C LEU A 99 -11.06 9.53 9.52
N ASP A 100 -10.87 10.85 9.59
CA ASP A 100 -10.56 11.54 10.85
C ASP A 100 -11.81 11.84 11.68
N ILE A 101 -13.00 11.85 11.06
CA ILE A 101 -14.27 12.13 11.74
C ILE A 101 -14.97 10.86 12.27
N ILE A 102 -14.53 9.67 11.87
CA ILE A 102 -15.04 8.40 12.39
C ILE A 102 -14.38 8.15 13.76
N PRO A 103 -15.16 7.98 14.84
CA PRO A 103 -14.58 7.70 16.15
C PRO A 103 -13.93 6.31 16.18
N ALA A 104 -12.74 6.20 16.78
CA ALA A 104 -12.05 4.93 16.97
C ALA A 104 -12.89 3.95 17.80
N GLY A 105 -13.04 2.71 17.33
CA GLY A 105 -13.92 1.69 17.93
C GLY A 105 -15.41 2.03 17.85
N GLY A 106 -15.79 3.06 17.09
CA GLY A 106 -17.14 3.57 17.00
C GLY A 106 -17.65 3.68 15.58
N LYS A 107 -18.77 4.40 15.43
CA LYS A 107 -19.44 4.64 14.15
C LYS A 107 -20.04 6.04 14.12
N ILE A 108 -20.25 6.57 12.93
CA ILE A 108 -20.90 7.86 12.66
C ILE A 108 -21.94 7.69 11.55
N SER A 109 -23.01 8.46 11.55
CA SER A 109 -24.04 8.36 10.52
C SER A 109 -23.63 9.02 9.20
N PHE A 110 -24.20 8.58 8.08
CA PHE A 110 -23.98 9.24 6.79
C PHE A 110 -24.47 10.69 6.80
N ALA A 111 -25.50 11.01 7.61
CA ALA A 111 -25.99 12.38 7.76
C ALA A 111 -24.94 13.29 8.42
N GLU A 112 -24.25 12.80 9.45
CA GLU A 112 -23.15 13.53 10.07
C GLU A 112 -21.92 13.64 9.14
N VAL A 113 -21.65 12.63 8.31
CA VAL A 113 -20.61 12.73 7.27
C VAL A 113 -20.97 13.82 6.25
N VAL A 114 -22.23 13.91 5.81
CA VAL A 114 -22.72 14.99 4.94
C VAL A 114 -22.48 16.36 5.59
N GLU A 115 -22.87 16.53 6.85
CA GLU A 115 -22.70 17.79 7.59
C GLU A 115 -21.23 18.20 7.69
N LYS A 116 -20.33 17.25 7.99
CA LYS A 116 -18.91 17.53 8.22
C LYS A 116 -18.09 17.71 6.93
N THR A 117 -18.54 17.15 5.82
CA THR A 117 -17.78 17.17 4.55
C THR A 117 -18.34 18.11 3.49
N GLY A 118 -19.62 18.49 3.61
CA GLY A 118 -20.34 19.25 2.58
C GLY A 118 -20.73 18.45 1.34
N LEU A 119 -20.42 17.15 1.28
CA LEU A 119 -20.86 16.26 0.21
C LEU A 119 -22.38 16.00 0.31
N SER A 120 -23.04 15.80 -0.83
CA SER A 120 -24.45 15.42 -0.84
C SER A 120 -24.66 14.01 -0.27
N LYS A 121 -25.88 13.73 0.21
CA LYS A 121 -26.27 12.38 0.68
C LYS A 121 -26.05 11.31 -0.40
N ALA A 122 -26.24 11.65 -1.67
CA ALA A 122 -26.03 10.73 -2.79
C ALA A 122 -24.55 10.40 -2.99
N GLU A 123 -23.67 11.40 -2.90
CA GLU A 123 -22.21 11.23 -3.01
C GLU A 123 -21.67 10.41 -1.84
N VAL A 124 -22.00 10.79 -0.60
CA VAL A 124 -21.59 10.05 0.60
C VAL A 124 -22.03 8.58 0.49
N ARG A 125 -23.29 8.33 0.18
CA ARG A 125 -23.79 6.95 0.06
C ARG A 125 -23.06 6.13 -0.99
N ARG A 126 -22.81 6.70 -2.18
CA ARG A 126 -22.13 6.00 -3.29
C ARG A 126 -20.66 5.74 -2.96
N LEU A 127 -19.95 6.77 -2.51
CA LEU A 127 -18.50 6.73 -2.31
C LEU A 127 -18.13 5.86 -1.11
N LEU A 128 -18.87 5.95 0.00
CA LEU A 128 -18.65 5.11 1.18
C LEU A 128 -18.96 3.64 0.89
N ARG A 129 -20.10 3.32 0.26
CA ARG A 129 -20.44 1.93 -0.06
C ARG A 129 -19.48 1.31 -1.07
N HIS A 130 -18.95 2.10 -2.00
CA HIS A 130 -17.90 1.63 -2.89
C HIS A 130 -16.59 1.36 -2.12
N ALA A 131 -16.20 2.21 -1.15
CA ALA A 131 -15.08 1.93 -0.25
C ALA A 131 -15.29 0.68 0.61
N MET A 132 -16.52 0.43 1.05
CA MET A 132 -16.90 -0.77 1.82
C MET A 132 -16.83 -2.05 0.97
N ALA A 133 -17.17 -1.98 -0.31
CA ALA A 133 -17.00 -3.11 -1.25
C ALA A 133 -15.52 -3.50 -1.40
N MET A 134 -14.60 -2.55 -1.22
CA MET A 134 -13.15 -2.78 -1.16
C MET A 134 -12.63 -3.13 0.24
N ARG A 135 -13.51 -3.34 1.23
CA ARG A 135 -13.19 -3.64 2.65
C ARG A 135 -12.42 -2.54 3.38
N ILE A 136 -12.44 -1.31 2.86
CA ILE A 136 -11.77 -0.16 3.48
C ILE A 136 -12.57 0.39 4.65
N LEU A 137 -13.89 0.46 4.53
CA LEU A 137 -14.82 0.89 5.58
C LEU A 137 -15.87 -0.20 5.82
N ASN A 138 -16.65 -0.06 6.89
CA ASN A 138 -17.77 -0.97 7.18
C ASN A 138 -19.07 -0.19 7.42
N GLU A 139 -20.21 -0.76 7.01
CA GLU A 139 -21.57 -0.28 7.33
C GLU A 139 -22.20 -1.25 8.34
N PRO A 140 -21.90 -1.11 9.65
CA PRO A 140 -22.39 -2.07 10.66
C PRO A 140 -23.92 -2.04 10.81
N GLU A 141 -24.52 -0.88 10.52
CA GLU A 141 -25.97 -0.65 10.49
C GLU A 141 -26.29 0.24 9.28
N PRO A 142 -27.51 0.18 8.73
CA PRO A 142 -27.90 1.02 7.61
C PRO A 142 -27.60 2.49 7.85
N GLU A 143 -26.87 3.11 6.91
CA GLU A 143 -26.41 4.50 6.95
C GLU A 143 -25.48 4.86 8.12
N MET A 144 -24.81 3.88 8.73
CA MET A 144 -23.72 4.09 9.69
C MET A 144 -22.40 3.68 9.07
N VAL A 145 -21.32 4.42 9.32
CA VAL A 145 -19.95 4.06 8.87
C VAL A 145 -19.04 3.88 10.07
N ALA A 146 -18.23 2.81 10.03
CA ALA A 146 -17.20 2.47 11.00
C ALA A 146 -15.89 2.11 10.30
N HIS A 147 -14.80 2.16 11.05
CA HIS A 147 -13.50 1.71 10.57
C HIS A 147 -13.45 0.18 10.39
N THR A 148 -12.58 -0.23 9.48
CA THR A 148 -11.97 -1.57 9.43
C THR A 148 -10.49 -1.41 9.80
N LYS A 149 -9.74 -2.50 9.96
CA LYS A 149 -8.27 -2.39 10.11
C LYS A 149 -7.61 -1.60 8.97
N VAL A 150 -8.19 -1.64 7.77
CA VAL A 150 -7.64 -0.97 6.57
C VAL A 150 -7.81 0.54 6.69
N SER A 151 -9.03 1.04 6.92
CA SER A 151 -9.24 2.49 7.09
C SER A 151 -8.56 3.05 8.34
N LYS A 152 -8.43 2.27 9.41
CA LYS A 152 -7.63 2.66 10.58
C LYS A 152 -6.15 2.76 10.27
N PHE A 153 -5.60 1.84 9.48
CA PHE A 153 -4.22 1.97 9.01
C PHE A 153 -4.08 3.19 8.09
N MET A 154 -5.06 3.42 7.22
CA MET A 154 -5.08 4.60 6.33
C MET A 154 -5.22 5.92 7.07
N SER A 155 -5.79 5.96 8.29
CA SER A 155 -5.93 7.20 9.06
C SER A 155 -4.61 7.70 9.66
N ILE A 156 -3.56 6.86 9.67
CA ILE A 156 -2.21 7.28 10.07
C ILE A 156 -1.75 8.45 9.17
N PRO A 157 -1.29 9.59 9.73
CA PRO A 157 -1.06 10.81 8.95
C PRO A 157 -0.16 10.64 7.72
N TYR A 158 0.97 9.94 7.86
CA TYR A 158 1.88 9.71 6.73
C TYR A 158 1.34 8.70 5.70
N ILE A 159 0.41 7.83 6.08
CA ILE A 159 -0.31 6.97 5.13
C ILE A 159 -1.34 7.80 4.37
N GLN A 160 -2.04 8.73 5.03
CA GLN A 160 -2.91 9.69 4.32
C GLN A 160 -2.11 10.57 3.35
N ASP A 161 -0.91 11.00 3.73
CA ASP A 161 -0.02 11.77 2.85
C ASP A 161 0.36 10.94 1.61
N TRP A 162 0.66 9.66 1.77
CA TRP A 162 0.89 8.74 0.65
C TRP A 162 -0.35 8.61 -0.24
N VAL A 163 -1.54 8.36 0.31
CA VAL A 163 -2.77 8.27 -0.48
C VAL A 163 -3.05 9.58 -1.24
N LYS A 164 -2.86 10.73 -0.59
CA LYS A 164 -3.04 12.04 -1.23
C LYS A 164 -1.99 12.29 -2.30
N PHE A 165 -0.75 11.83 -2.12
CA PHE A 165 0.30 11.89 -3.13
C PHE A 165 -0.07 11.04 -4.35
N GLU A 166 -0.47 9.78 -4.13
CA GLU A 166 -0.93 8.89 -5.20
C GLU A 166 -2.11 9.50 -5.98
N GLY A 167 -3.12 10.02 -5.28
CA GLY A 167 -4.31 10.59 -5.91
C GLY A 167 -4.09 11.94 -6.60
N LYS A 168 -3.23 12.82 -6.07
CA LYS A 168 -3.06 14.20 -6.59
C LYS A 168 -1.90 14.33 -7.57
N ASP A 169 -0.85 13.52 -7.40
CA ASP A 169 0.43 13.71 -8.07
C ASP A 169 0.73 12.55 -9.02
N THR A 170 0.65 11.31 -8.53
CA THR A 170 0.98 10.11 -9.30
C THR A 170 -0.11 9.76 -10.31
N TRP A 171 -1.38 9.79 -9.91
CA TRP A 171 -2.48 9.35 -10.77
C TRP A 171 -2.61 10.15 -12.07
N PRO A 172 -2.58 11.51 -12.06
CA PRO A 172 -2.54 12.28 -13.31
C PRO A 172 -1.34 11.91 -14.19
N ALA A 173 -0.16 11.70 -13.58
CA ALA A 173 1.06 11.31 -14.30
C ALA A 173 0.96 9.92 -14.93
N CYS A 174 0.37 8.94 -14.24
CA CYS A 174 0.16 7.58 -14.76
C CYS A 174 -0.65 7.59 -16.06
N THR A 175 -1.67 8.45 -16.17
CA THR A 175 -2.49 8.56 -17.39
C THR A 175 -1.71 9.08 -18.60
N LYS A 176 -0.49 9.59 -18.39
CA LYS A 176 0.39 10.18 -19.41
C LYS A 176 1.63 9.35 -19.72
N VAL A 177 1.77 8.18 -19.10
CA VAL A 177 2.94 7.31 -19.33
C VAL A 177 2.97 6.81 -20.78
N VAL A 178 1.85 6.39 -21.35
CA VAL A 178 1.80 5.91 -22.74
C VAL A 178 2.09 7.06 -23.72
N ASP A 179 1.51 8.25 -23.50
CA ASP A 179 1.81 9.45 -24.27
C ASP A 179 3.33 9.76 -24.26
N ALA A 180 4.00 9.56 -23.11
CA ALA A 180 5.45 9.79 -22.97
C ALA A 180 6.27 8.74 -23.72
N LEU A 181 5.88 7.47 -23.65
CA LEU A 181 6.53 6.38 -24.39
C LEU A 181 6.41 6.56 -25.91
N GLU A 182 5.28 7.07 -26.40
CA GLU A 182 5.08 7.36 -27.83
C GLU A 182 5.96 8.51 -28.31
N LYS A 183 6.11 9.57 -27.50
CA LYS A 183 6.91 10.74 -27.86
C LYS A 183 8.41 10.51 -27.70
N TRP A 184 8.80 9.82 -26.63
CA TRP A 184 10.18 9.63 -26.20
C TRP A 184 10.46 8.14 -25.96
N PRO A 185 10.52 7.34 -27.04
CA PRO A 185 10.76 5.91 -26.92
C PRO A 185 12.14 5.64 -26.32
N ALA A 186 12.20 4.74 -25.33
CA ALA A 186 13.42 4.32 -24.64
C ALA A 186 14.22 5.45 -23.94
N SER A 187 13.56 6.55 -23.59
CA SER A 187 14.21 7.63 -22.84
C SER A 187 14.44 7.26 -21.37
N GLU A 188 15.55 7.76 -20.82
CA GLU A 188 15.89 7.72 -19.39
C GLU A 188 15.90 9.13 -18.75
N GLU A 189 15.48 10.15 -19.51
CA GLU A 189 15.55 11.54 -19.08
C GLU A 189 14.42 11.92 -18.11
N VAL A 190 14.74 12.65 -17.05
CA VAL A 190 13.79 13.02 -15.98
C VAL A 190 12.65 13.94 -16.45
N ASN A 191 12.85 14.64 -17.57
CA ASN A 191 11.89 15.54 -18.20
C ASN A 191 11.14 14.91 -19.39
N GLU A 192 11.31 13.60 -19.63
CA GLU A 192 10.65 12.87 -20.70
C GLU A 192 9.70 11.80 -20.13
N THR A 193 8.83 12.22 -19.20
CA THR A 193 7.99 11.32 -18.39
C THR A 193 6.50 11.71 -18.45
N GLY A 194 5.62 10.78 -18.06
CA GLY A 194 4.19 11.09 -17.86
C GLY A 194 3.98 12.17 -16.80
N PHE A 195 4.85 12.26 -15.79
CA PHE A 195 4.80 13.32 -14.80
C PHE A 195 5.06 14.70 -15.41
N TYR A 196 6.06 14.81 -16.29
CA TYR A 196 6.35 16.05 -17.02
C TYR A 196 5.12 16.55 -17.79
N PHE A 197 4.41 15.65 -18.46
CA PHE A 197 3.15 16.00 -19.15
C PHE A 197 2.04 16.45 -18.20
N ALA A 198 1.84 15.73 -17.10
CA ALA A 198 0.79 16.06 -16.13
C ALA A 198 1.07 17.36 -15.35
N ASN A 199 2.32 17.85 -15.36
CA ASN A 199 2.77 18.99 -14.55
C ASN A 199 3.33 20.13 -15.41
N ASN A 200 2.78 20.35 -16.60
CA ASN A 200 3.10 21.50 -17.47
C ASN A 200 4.60 21.68 -17.74
N GLY A 201 5.34 20.57 -17.88
CA GLY A 201 6.75 20.58 -18.20
C GLY A 201 7.69 20.70 -17.00
N GLN A 202 7.23 20.38 -15.80
CA GLN A 202 8.10 20.25 -14.64
C GLN A 202 8.43 18.77 -14.37
N SER A 203 9.70 18.47 -14.15
CA SER A 203 10.12 17.20 -13.54
C SER A 203 9.60 17.08 -12.10
N VAL A 204 9.69 15.89 -11.52
CA VAL A 204 9.24 15.62 -10.15
C VAL A 204 9.87 16.60 -9.16
N PHE A 205 11.20 16.70 -9.15
CA PHE A 205 11.90 17.53 -8.17
C PHE A 205 11.71 19.03 -8.38
N GLU A 206 11.56 19.50 -9.63
CA GLU A 206 11.20 20.90 -9.90
C GLU A 206 9.81 21.23 -9.34
N ALA A 207 8.85 20.34 -9.54
CA ALA A 207 7.49 20.55 -9.07
C ALA A 207 7.37 20.46 -7.53
N LEU A 208 8.16 19.58 -6.90
CA LEU A 208 8.28 19.52 -5.44
C LEU A 208 9.00 20.76 -4.88
N GLY A 209 10.08 21.21 -5.52
CA GLY A 209 10.84 22.40 -5.10
C GLY A 209 10.03 23.69 -5.21
N ALA A 210 9.10 23.76 -6.17
CA ALA A 210 8.22 24.91 -6.37
C ALA A 210 7.03 25.00 -5.39
N ASP A 211 6.62 23.87 -4.77
CA ASP A 211 5.45 23.83 -3.87
C ASP A 211 5.78 23.10 -2.57
N HIS A 212 5.93 23.87 -1.49
CA HIS A 212 6.22 23.35 -0.15
C HIS A 212 5.16 22.37 0.37
N THR A 213 3.88 22.61 0.07
CA THR A 213 2.78 21.72 0.50
C THR A 213 2.90 20.37 -0.20
N ARG A 214 3.24 20.39 -1.50
CA ARG A 214 3.50 19.20 -2.29
C ARG A 214 4.74 18.44 -1.80
N ALA A 215 5.83 19.16 -1.52
CA ALA A 215 7.06 18.58 -0.96
C ALA A 215 6.79 17.90 0.39
N MET A 216 6.03 18.56 1.28
CA MET A 216 5.68 18.00 2.58
C MET A 216 4.80 16.75 2.46
N ARG A 217 3.81 16.76 1.55
CA ARG A 217 3.00 15.58 1.25
C ARG A 217 3.84 14.41 0.72
N PHE A 218 4.74 14.66 -0.23
CA PHE A 218 5.66 13.65 -0.74
C PHE A 218 6.55 13.09 0.38
N ALA A 219 7.23 13.98 1.12
CA ALA A 219 8.14 13.57 2.20
C ALA A 219 7.42 12.81 3.33
N GLY A 220 6.19 13.20 3.67
CA GLY A 220 5.33 12.46 4.60
C GLY A 220 4.98 11.09 4.04
N GLY A 221 4.46 11.03 2.81
CA GLY A 221 4.07 9.80 2.13
C GLY A 221 5.19 8.78 1.98
N MET A 222 6.44 9.22 1.76
CA MET A 222 7.60 8.33 1.65
C MET A 222 7.85 7.50 2.91
N LYS A 223 7.40 7.96 4.09
CA LYS A 223 7.47 7.16 5.33
C LYS A 223 6.62 5.88 5.27
N SER A 224 5.66 5.79 4.35
CA SER A 224 4.89 4.55 4.14
C SER A 224 5.78 3.36 3.75
N LEU A 225 6.95 3.60 3.16
CA LEU A 225 7.92 2.55 2.81
C LEU A 225 8.44 1.76 4.02
N ASP A 226 8.35 2.31 5.24
CA ASP A 226 8.65 1.58 6.48
C ASP A 226 7.79 0.32 6.67
N HIS A 227 6.63 0.26 6.00
CA HIS A 227 5.73 -0.88 6.03
C HIS A 227 5.91 -1.85 4.86
N VAL A 228 6.71 -1.49 3.86
CA VAL A 228 7.02 -2.36 2.73
C VAL A 228 8.17 -3.29 3.15
N PRO A 229 7.97 -4.63 3.10
CA PRO A 229 9.01 -5.57 3.50
C PRO A 229 10.34 -5.32 2.76
N GLY A 230 11.41 -5.09 3.53
CA GLY A 230 12.75 -4.83 2.99
C GLY A 230 13.04 -3.38 2.61
N CYS A 231 12.07 -2.46 2.68
CA CYS A 231 12.28 -1.06 2.29
C CYS A 231 12.37 -0.09 3.48
N GLY A 232 12.04 -0.53 4.69
CA GLY A 232 12.07 0.34 5.87
C GLY A 232 13.48 0.70 6.32
N ASP A 233 13.64 1.90 6.87
CA ASP A 233 14.95 2.45 7.25
C ASP A 233 15.72 1.52 8.22
N LYS A 234 14.99 0.85 9.12
CA LYS A 234 15.52 -0.11 10.11
C LYS A 234 16.16 -1.35 9.48
N GLU A 235 15.91 -1.63 8.21
CA GLU A 235 16.52 -2.78 7.54
C GLU A 235 17.95 -2.47 7.10
N VAL A 236 18.30 -1.19 6.92
CA VAL A 236 19.65 -0.77 6.54
C VAL A 236 20.67 -1.20 7.60
N SER A 237 20.36 -1.04 8.90
CA SER A 237 21.26 -1.44 9.99
C SER A 237 21.53 -2.94 10.06
N LYS A 238 20.70 -3.76 9.42
CA LYS A 238 20.84 -5.22 9.34
C LYS A 238 21.46 -5.70 8.01
N ALA A 239 21.46 -4.84 6.99
CA ALA A 239 21.85 -5.21 5.63
C ALA A 239 23.37 -5.28 5.41
N TYR A 240 24.17 -4.74 6.33
CA TYR A 240 25.62 -4.69 6.23
C TYR A 240 26.28 -4.82 7.60
N ASP A 241 27.51 -5.34 7.65
CA ASP A 241 28.32 -5.38 8.88
C ASP A 241 28.90 -3.99 9.17
N TRP A 242 28.03 -3.06 9.59
CA TRP A 242 28.41 -1.69 9.91
C TRP A 242 29.44 -1.60 11.04
N ALA A 243 29.46 -2.57 11.95
CA ALA A 243 30.41 -2.61 13.06
C ALA A 243 31.86 -2.82 12.58
N SER A 244 32.05 -3.57 11.48
CA SER A 244 33.37 -3.82 10.89
C SER A 244 34.10 -2.55 10.44
N LEU A 245 33.36 -1.48 10.14
CA LEU A 245 33.94 -0.20 9.68
C LEU A 245 34.73 0.52 10.80
N GLY A 246 34.49 0.19 12.07
CA GLY A 246 35.17 0.85 13.19
C GLY A 246 34.89 2.34 13.24
N ASN A 247 35.94 3.17 13.33
CA ASN A 247 35.82 4.62 13.35
C ASN A 247 35.79 5.17 11.91
N ALA A 248 34.58 5.34 11.37
CA ALA A 248 34.37 5.73 9.99
C ALA A 248 33.41 6.93 9.87
N TYR A 249 33.49 7.63 8.74
CA TYR A 249 32.53 8.67 8.36
C TYR A 249 31.60 8.13 7.28
N ILE A 250 30.29 8.26 7.50
CA ILE A 250 29.25 7.89 6.54
C ILE A 250 28.63 9.17 5.99
N VAL A 251 28.64 9.29 4.66
CA VAL A 251 27.97 10.37 3.95
C VAL A 251 26.69 9.83 3.33
N ASN A 252 25.55 10.31 3.81
CA ASN A 252 24.24 9.94 3.28
C ASN A 252 23.83 10.91 2.16
N VAL A 253 23.98 10.45 0.92
CA VAL A 253 23.66 11.22 -0.29
C VAL A 253 22.20 10.97 -0.65
N GLY A 254 21.38 12.04 -0.71
CA GLY A 254 19.95 11.92 -1.02
C GLY A 254 19.11 11.35 0.12
N GLY A 255 19.66 11.30 1.34
CA GLY A 255 19.03 10.68 2.51
C GLY A 255 17.87 11.44 3.14
N SER A 256 17.25 12.38 2.42
CA SER A 256 16.15 13.23 2.90
C SER A 256 16.48 13.83 4.28
N ARG A 257 15.68 13.55 5.32
CA ARG A 257 15.87 14.04 6.69
C ARG A 257 16.89 13.26 7.51
N GLY A 258 17.61 12.31 6.92
CA GLY A 258 18.69 11.57 7.55
C GLY A 258 18.25 10.49 8.55
N SER A 259 17.03 9.96 8.43
CA SER A 259 16.51 8.91 9.31
C SER A 259 17.42 7.68 9.37
N VAL A 260 17.90 7.21 8.21
CA VAL A 260 18.84 6.08 8.12
C VAL A 260 20.12 6.32 8.90
N VAL A 261 20.77 7.49 8.73
CA VAL A 261 22.03 7.76 9.47
C VAL A 261 21.81 7.95 10.96
N MET A 262 20.67 8.50 11.36
CA MET A 262 20.29 8.56 12.77
C MET A 262 20.09 7.17 13.36
N ASP A 263 19.52 6.23 12.60
CA ASP A 263 19.37 4.83 13.03
C ASP A 263 20.73 4.13 13.15
N LEU A 264 21.61 4.30 12.16
CA LEU A 264 22.97 3.75 12.20
C LEU A 264 23.79 4.30 13.38
N ALA A 265 23.74 5.61 13.63
CA ALA A 265 24.47 6.23 14.73
C ALA A 265 23.99 5.72 16.12
N LYS A 266 22.69 5.40 16.26
CA LYS A 266 22.15 4.81 17.49
C LYS A 266 22.64 3.38 17.72
N HIS A 267 22.75 2.58 16.67
CA HIS A 267 23.15 1.17 16.77
C HIS A 267 24.68 0.99 16.79
N PHE A 268 25.44 1.92 16.19
CA PHE A 268 26.88 1.80 15.98
C PHE A 268 27.61 3.07 16.42
N GLY A 269 27.88 3.20 17.72
CA GLY A 269 28.47 4.43 18.32
C GLY A 269 29.89 4.81 17.88
N LYS A 270 30.54 4.02 17.00
CA LYS A 270 31.82 4.36 16.37
C LYS A 270 31.67 5.01 14.98
N LEU A 271 30.45 5.06 14.44
CA LEU A 271 30.18 5.69 13.15
C LEU A 271 29.87 7.17 13.33
N ASN A 272 30.56 8.01 12.57
CA ASN A 272 30.27 9.43 12.45
C ASN A 272 29.44 9.64 11.18
N SER A 273 28.34 10.39 11.25
CA SER A 273 27.43 10.56 10.11
C SER A 273 27.29 12.01 9.66
N LEU A 274 27.33 12.22 8.34
CA LEU A 274 26.99 13.47 7.67
C LEU A 274 25.83 13.20 6.70
N SER A 275 24.82 14.07 6.70
CA SER A 275 23.73 14.01 5.71
C SER A 275 23.89 15.14 4.71
N LYS A 276 23.86 14.81 3.41
CA LYS A 276 23.84 15.81 2.34
C LYS A 276 22.48 15.75 1.66
N THR A 277 21.63 16.73 1.93
CA THR A 277 20.43 16.98 1.15
C THR A 277 20.84 17.54 -0.21
N GLY A 278 20.32 16.95 -1.30
CA GLY A 278 20.48 17.52 -2.63
C GLY A 278 19.89 18.93 -2.65
N GLN A 279 20.65 19.88 -3.20
CA GLN A 279 20.13 21.20 -3.59
C GLN A 279 19.20 21.04 -4.79
#